data_AF-A0A0E2ASX6-F1
#
_entry.id   AF-A0A0E2ASX6-F1
#
_cell.length_a   1.000
_cell.length_b   1.000
_cell.length_c   1.000
_cell.angle_alpha   90.00
_cell.angle_beta   90.00
_cell.angle_gamma   90.00
#
_symmetry.space_group_name_H-M   'P 1'
#
loop_
_entity.id
_entity.type
_entity.pdbx_description
1 polymer ?
#
loop_
_entity_poly.entity_id
_entity_poly.type
_entity_poly.pdbx_seq_one_letter_code
_entity_poly.pdbx_strand_id
1 'polypeptide(L)' 'MEEKVSKKKKDAMAIRTYLRSLPVCQSSNMAKKLADECKVPLYTFNNWRSGLVKVPELAKDKIEEVINTKIFDR' A
#
# COMPACT_ATOMS: atom_id res chain seq x y z
N MET A 1 13.78 17.13 -8.46
CA MET A 1 13.35 16.57 -7.15
C MET A 1 11.83 16.30 -7.09
N GLU A 2 11.04 16.84 -8.02
CA GLU A 2 9.57 16.71 -8.07
C GLU A 2 9.04 15.32 -8.47
N GLU A 3 9.74 14.58 -9.34
CA GLU A 3 9.29 13.26 -9.80
C GLU A 3 9.25 12.19 -8.68
N LYS A 4 10.13 12.31 -7.68
CA LYS A 4 10.14 11.38 -6.53
C LYS A 4 8.97 11.61 -5.58
N VAL A 5 8.43 12.83 -5.53
CA VAL A 5 7.27 13.19 -4.70
C VAL A 5 5.98 12.71 -5.37
N SER A 6 5.88 12.79 -6.70
CA SER A 6 4.71 12.33 -7.44
C SER A 6 4.56 10.81 -7.40
N LYS A 7 5.64 10.03 -7.55
CA LYS A 7 5.59 8.54 -7.48
C LYS A 7 5.15 8.02 -6.11
N LYS A 8 5.67 8.58 -5.00
CA LYS A 8 5.25 8.20 -3.64
C LYS A 8 3.75 8.42 -3.42
N LYS A 9 3.22 9.54 -3.92
CA LYS A 9 1.80 9.86 -3.82
C LYS A 9 0.93 8.94 -4.69
N LYS A 10 1.42 8.52 -5.86
CA LYS A 10 0.72 7.54 -6.72
C LYS A 10 0.60 6.17 -6.05
N ASP A 11 1.69 5.67 -5.48
CA ASP A 11 1.69 4.39 -4.74
C ASP A 11 0.70 4.42 -3.56
N ALA A 12 0.73 5.50 -2.78
CA ALA A 12 -0.18 5.72 -1.67
C ALA A 12 -1.65 5.78 -2.12
N MET A 13 -1.92 6.47 -3.23
CA MET A 13 -3.25 6.57 -3.83
C MET A 13 -3.75 5.23 -4.35
N ALA A 14 -2.90 4.38 -4.94
CA ALA A 14 -3.26 3.05 -5.38
C ALA A 14 -3.71 2.18 -4.19
N ILE A 15 -2.90 2.12 -3.13
CA ILE A 15 -3.25 1.38 -1.90
C ILE A 15 -4.56 1.92 -1.30
N ARG A 16 -4.71 3.24 -1.24
CA ARG A 16 -5.91 3.88 -0.68
C ARG A 16 -7.15 3.59 -1.51
N THR A 17 -7.03 3.58 -2.83
CA THR A 17 -8.14 3.31 -3.76
C THR A 17 -8.59 1.87 -3.63
N TYR A 18 -7.64 0.92 -3.57
CA TYR A 18 -7.94 -0.49 -3.32
C TYR A 18 -8.59 -0.72 -1.96
N LEU A 19 -8.06 -0.14 -0.88
CA LEU A 19 -8.66 -0.31 0.44
C LEU A 19 -10.05 0.34 0.54
N ARG A 20 -10.34 1.37 -0.26
CA ARG A 20 -11.65 2.03 -0.30
C ARG A 20 -12.68 1.29 -1.14
N SER A 21 -12.26 0.44 -2.08
CA SER A 21 -13.18 -0.43 -2.81
C SER A 21 -13.67 -1.61 -1.95
N LEU A 22 -12.97 -1.93 -0.88
CA LEU A 22 -13.37 -2.94 0.10
C LEU A 22 -14.44 -2.40 1.09
N PRO A 23 -15.33 -3.27 1.60
CA PRO A 23 -16.23 -2.92 2.71
C PRO A 23 -15.46 -2.39 3.93
N VAL A 24 -16.01 -1.40 4.63
CA VAL A 24 -15.32 -0.65 5.71
C VAL A 24 -14.62 -1.56 6.74
N CYS A 25 -15.28 -2.61 7.20
CA CYS A 25 -14.71 -3.56 8.16
C CYS A 25 -13.66 -4.49 7.55
N GLN A 26 -13.74 -4.77 6.25
CA GLN A 26 -12.75 -5.60 5.54
C GLN A 26 -11.50 -4.79 5.19
N SER A 27 -11.63 -3.49 4.97
CA SER A 27 -10.49 -2.61 4.66
C SER A 27 -9.44 -2.59 5.77
N SER A 28 -9.85 -2.53 7.03
CA SER A 28 -8.96 -2.50 8.20
C SER A 28 -8.31 -3.87 8.43
N ASN A 29 -9.06 -4.96 8.24
CA ASN A 29 -8.52 -6.32 8.33
C ASN A 29 -7.53 -6.61 7.20
N MET A 30 -7.82 -6.15 5.98
CA MET A 30 -6.92 -6.28 4.84
C MET A 30 -5.63 -5.48 5.07
N ALA A 31 -5.72 -4.25 5.60
CA ALA A 31 -4.54 -3.45 5.93
C ALA A 31 -3.64 -4.13 6.98
N LYS A 32 -4.24 -4.77 8.00
CA LYS A 32 -3.49 -5.59 8.97
C LYS A 32 -2.83 -6.79 8.30
N LYS A 33 -3.58 -7.55 7.50
CA LYS A 33 -3.07 -8.70 6.74
C LYS A 33 -1.89 -8.31 5.84
N LEU A 34 -2.00 -7.19 5.12
CA LEU A 34 -0.91 -6.68 4.27
C LEU A 34 0.32 -6.28 5.07
N ALA A 35 0.14 -5.66 6.25
CA ALA A 35 1.25 -5.33 7.13
C ALA A 35 1.95 -6.60 7.65
N ASP A 36 1.18 -7.62 8.06
CA ASP A 36 1.70 -8.90 8.56
C ASP A 36 2.46 -9.67 7.47
N GLU A 37 1.88 -9.77 6.25
CA GLU A 37 2.50 -10.42 5.09
C GLU A 37 3.77 -9.70 4.63
N CYS A 38 3.78 -8.37 4.68
CA CYS A 38 4.98 -7.57 4.39
C CYS A 38 5.98 -7.59 5.56
N LYS A 39 5.66 -8.24 6.69
CA LYS A 39 6.46 -8.26 7.93
C LYS A 39 6.82 -6.85 8.41
N VAL A 40 5.92 -5.90 8.23
CA VAL A 40 6.11 -4.52 8.68
C VAL A 40 5.09 -4.15 9.76
N PRO A 41 5.44 -3.27 10.70
CA PRO A 41 4.47 -2.72 11.63
C PRO A 41 3.33 -1.98 10.91
N LEU A 42 2.14 -2.00 11.50
CA LEU A 42 0.96 -1.32 10.94
C LEU A 42 1.17 0.20 10.76
N TYR A 43 1.96 0.84 11.62
CA TYR A 43 2.29 2.26 11.45
C TYR A 43 3.14 2.52 10.20
N THR A 44 4.04 1.60 9.85
CA THR A 44 4.84 1.68 8.61
C THR A 44 3.94 1.56 7.39
N PHE A 45 2.99 0.62 7.41
CA PHE A 45 1.98 0.49 6.36
C PHE A 45 1.10 1.75 6.26
N ASN A 46 0.71 2.35 7.39
CA ASN A 46 -0.03 3.61 7.39
C ASN A 46 0.77 4.78 6.81
N ASN A 47 2.09 4.80 6.99
CA ASN A 47 2.96 5.78 6.35
C ASN A 47 3.01 5.61 4.83
N TRP A 48 2.98 4.37 4.34
CA TRP A 48 2.85 4.07 2.91
C TRP A 48 1.49 4.53 2.36
N ARG A 49 0.40 4.19 3.06
CA ARG A 49 -0.97 4.63 2.70
C ARG A 49 -1.12 6.14 2.69
N SER A 50 -0.39 6.85 3.55
CA SER A 50 -0.39 8.32 3.63
C SER A 50 0.61 8.97 2.65
N GLY A 51 1.44 8.18 1.96
CA GLY A 51 2.48 8.67 1.06
C GLY A 51 3.65 9.38 1.74
N LEU A 52 3.79 9.22 3.07
CA LEU A 52 4.88 9.78 3.86
C LEU A 52 6.20 9.06 3.56
N VAL A 53 6.13 7.74 3.33
CA VAL A 53 7.29 6.88 3.09
C VAL A 53 7.12 6.14 1.76
N LYS A 54 8.22 5.94 1.02
CA LYS A 54 8.21 5.16 -0.23
C LYS A 54 7.92 3.70 0.09
N VAL A 55 7.04 3.07 -0.68
CA VAL A 55 6.85 1.62 -0.62
C VAL A 55 8.06 0.94 -1.28
N PRO A 56 8.80 0.07 -0.57
CA PRO A 56 9.89 -0.68 -1.17
C PRO A 56 9.35 -1.66 -2.22
N GLU A 57 10.12 -1.93 -3.28
CA GLU A 57 9.66 -2.77 -4.40
C GLU A 57 9.27 -4.18 -3.95
N LEU A 58 10.04 -4.76 -3.02
CA LEU A 58 9.72 -6.05 -2.38
C LEU A 58 8.33 -6.07 -1.72
N ALA A 59 7.93 -4.96 -1.09
CA ALA A 59 6.61 -4.86 -0.48
C ALA A 59 5.52 -4.64 -1.53
N LYS A 60 5.81 -3.95 -2.64
CA LYS A 60 4.86 -3.81 -3.75
C LYS A 60 4.51 -5.17 -4.34
N ASP A 61 5.52 -5.98 -4.66
CA ASP A 61 5.33 -7.32 -5.22
C ASP A 61 4.53 -8.21 -4.24
N LYS A 62 4.83 -8.16 -2.93
CA LYS A 62 4.08 -8.91 -1.91
C LYS A 62 2.63 -8.43 -1.76
N ILE A 63 2.39 -7.12 -1.79
CA ILE A 63 1.03 -6.56 -1.73
C ILE A 63 0.23 -7.04 -2.93
N GLU A 64 0.79 -6.97 -4.15
CA GLU A 64 0.14 -7.44 -5.38
C GLU A 64 -0.16 -8.95 -5.36
N GLU A 65 0.73 -9.75 -4.78
CA GLU A 65 0.52 -11.19 -4.55
C GLU A 65 -0.67 -11.45 -3.60
N VAL A 66 -0.77 -10.70 -2.49
CA VAL A 66 -1.82 -10.87 -1.48
C VAL A 66 -3.19 -10.41 -1.99
N ILE A 67 -3.24 -9.29 -2.71
CA ILE A 67 -4.49 -8.75 -3.28
C ILE A 67 -4.84 -9.38 -4.64
N ASN A 68 -3.93 -10.18 -5.19
CA ASN A 68 -4.00 -10.84 -6.50
C ASN A 68 -4.39 -9.87 -7.63
N THR A 69 -3.92 -8.62 -7.52
CA THR A 69 -4.27 -7.50 -8.42
C THR A 69 -3.05 -6.60 -8.55
N LYS A 70 -2.73 -6.18 -9.79
CA LYS A 70 -1.68 -5.19 -10.03
C LYS A 70 -2.23 -3.79 -9.77
N ILE A 71 -1.69 -3.11 -8.78
CA ILE A 71 -2.14 -1.77 -8.38
C ILE A 71 -1.04 -0.72 -8.49
N PHE A 72 0.23 -1.12 -8.56
CA PHE A 72 1.35 -0.18 -8.65
C PHE A 72 1.82 -0.07 -10.11
N ASP A 73 1.86 1.16 -10.62
CA ASP A 73 2.58 1.46 -11.86
C ASP A 73 4.09 1.47 -11.59
N ARG A 74 4.83 0.65 -12.33
CA ARG A 74 6.29 0.47 -12.21
C ARG A 74 7.05 1.54 -12.99
#